data_AF-A0A2H1KN22-F1
#
_entry.id   AF-A0A2H1KN22-F1
#
_cell.length_a   1.000
_cell.length_b   1.000
_cell.length_c   1.000
_cell.angle_alpha   90.00
_cell.angle_beta   90.00
_cell.angle_gamma   90.00
#
_symmetry.space_group_name_H-M   'P 1'
#
loop_
_entity.id
_entity.type
_entity.pdbx_description
1 polymer ?
#
loop_
_entity_poly.entity_id
_entity_poly.type
_entity_poly.pdbx_seq_one_letter_code
_entity_poly.pdbx_strand_id
1 'polypeptide(L)' 'MGGMARRSKGDRTATTARFPTEHLERYRTEAHRQGLELSDYLALIMAKAHDLSVPAYLDEQQKEVLPVAV' A
#
# COMPACT_ATOMS: atom_id res chain seq x y z
N MET A 1 5.91 22.52 -10.94
CA MET A 1 5.03 21.34 -10.92
C MET A 1 4.63 21.09 -9.47
N GLY A 2 3.37 21.33 -9.11
CA GLY A 2 2.90 21.21 -7.72
C GLY A 2 2.87 19.73 -7.31
N GLY A 3 3.73 19.34 -6.38
CA GLY A 3 3.65 18.02 -5.76
C GLY A 3 2.38 17.97 -4.91
N MET A 4 1.42 17.14 -5.31
CA MET A 4 0.22 16.88 -4.51
C MET A 4 0.68 16.38 -3.14
N ALA A 5 0.40 17.15 -2.07
CA ALA A 5 0.75 16.77 -0.72
C ALA A 5 0.06 15.43 -0.41
N ARG A 6 0.84 14.36 -0.21
CA ARG A 6 0.28 13.05 0.16
C ARG A 6 -0.50 13.22 1.46
N ARG A 7 -1.77 12.83 1.48
CA ARG A 7 -2.61 12.84 2.69
C ARG A 7 -1.93 12.03 3.80
N SER A 8 -2.09 12.51 5.04
CA SER A 8 -1.59 11.80 6.22
C SER A 8 -2.23 10.41 6.30
N LYS A 9 -1.42 9.39 6.59
CA LYS A 9 -1.86 7.99 6.73
C LYS A 9 -2.40 7.67 8.14
N GLY A 10 -2.63 8.69 8.96
CA GLY A 10 -3.15 8.52 10.33
C GLY A 10 -2.10 8.04 11.34
N ASP A 11 -2.59 7.63 12.51
CA ASP A 11 -1.79 7.14 13.63
C ASP A 11 -1.20 5.75 13.34
N ARG A 12 0.12 5.62 13.50
CA ARG A 12 0.87 4.38 13.23
C ARG A 12 2.28 4.42 13.81
N THR A 13 2.82 3.25 14.12
CA THR A 13 4.21 3.08 14.55
C THR A 13 5.07 2.56 13.40
N ALA A 14 6.27 3.11 13.24
CA ALA A 14 7.25 2.61 12.28
C ALA A 14 7.91 1.32 12.80
N THR A 15 8.11 0.35 11.92
CA THR A 15 8.85 -0.89 12.21
C THR A 15 9.77 -1.25 11.05
N THR A 16 10.77 -2.09 11.31
CA THR A 16 11.71 -2.60 10.30
C THR A 16 11.64 -4.12 10.26
N ALA A 17 11.57 -4.68 9.05
CA ALA A 17 11.54 -6.12 8.82
C ALA A 17 12.56 -6.53 7.76
N ARG A 18 13.05 -7.77 7.85
CA ARG A 18 13.89 -8.41 6.84
C ARG A 18 13.08 -9.50 6.15
N PHE A 19 13.21 -9.61 4.84
CA PHE A 19 12.54 -10.60 4.01
C PHE A 19 13.57 -11.35 3.16
N PRO A 20 13.30 -12.62 2.79
CA PRO A 20 14.05 -13.27 1.71
C PRO A 20 14.02 -12.40 0.44
N THR A 21 15.13 -12.33 -0.28
CA THR A 21 15.30 -11.43 -1.42
C THR A 21 14.26 -11.68 -2.50
N GLU A 22 14.00 -12.95 -2.79
CA GLU A 22 13.02 -13.41 -3.76
C GLU A 22 11.58 -13.04 -3.37
N HIS A 23 11.27 -13.00 -2.07
CA HIS A 23 9.97 -12.54 -1.58
C HIS A 23 9.83 -11.02 -1.76
N LEU A 24 10.87 -10.26 -1.42
CA LEU A 24 10.87 -8.81 -1.53
C LEU A 24 10.61 -8.34 -2.97
N GLU A 25 11.26 -8.98 -3.95
CA GLU A 25 11.04 -8.68 -5.36
C GLU A 25 9.60 -8.98 -5.79
N ARG A 26 9.06 -10.15 -5.39
CA ARG A 26 7.67 -10.49 -5.67
C ARG A 26 6.69 -9.48 -5.07
N TYR A 27 6.91 -9.04 -3.83
CA TYR A 27 6.05 -8.06 -3.17
C TYR A 27 6.13 -6.68 -3.85
N ARG A 28 7.32 -6.27 -4.33
CA ARG A 28 7.48 -5.04 -5.10
C ARG A 28 6.71 -5.08 -6.42
N THR A 29 6.83 -6.18 -7.17
CA THR A 29 6.09 -6.36 -8.42
C THR A 29 4.59 -6.28 -8.20
N GLU A 30 4.10 -6.96 -7.15
CA GLU A 30 2.67 -7.00 -6.86
C GLU A 30 2.14 -5.65 -6.34
N ALA A 31 2.91 -4.96 -5.49
CA ALA A 31 2.59 -3.60 -5.06
C ALA A 31 2.46 -2.66 -6.26
N HIS A 32 3.43 -2.71 -7.19
CA HIS A 32 3.40 -1.91 -8.41
C HIS A 32 2.20 -2.24 -9.31
N ARG A 33 1.86 -3.52 -9.47
CA ARG A 33 0.68 -3.98 -10.23
C ARG A 33 -0.63 -3.41 -9.68
N GLN A 34 -0.69 -3.14 -8.37
CA GLN A 34 -1.86 -2.57 -7.69
C GLN A 34 -1.77 -1.05 -7.51
N GLY A 35 -0.74 -0.38 -8.04
CA GLY A 35 -0.53 1.05 -7.84
C GLY A 35 -0.22 1.45 -6.40
N LEU A 36 0.29 0.51 -5.59
CA LEU A 36 0.61 0.70 -4.18
C LEU A 36 2.11 0.85 -3.94
N GLU A 37 2.47 1.61 -2.92
CA GLU A 37 3.81 1.54 -2.33
C GLU A 37 4.01 0.17 -1.66
N LEU A 38 5.25 -0.30 -1.58
CA LEU A 38 5.53 -1.61 -0.95
C LEU A 38 5.00 -1.69 0.49
N SER A 39 5.17 -0.64 1.29
CA SER A 39 4.70 -0.63 2.68
C SER A 39 3.17 -0.68 2.79
N ASP A 40 2.46 -0.08 1.83
CA ASP A 40 1.00 -0.09 1.74
C ASP A 40 0.49 -1.47 1.34
N TYR A 41 1.13 -2.09 0.36
CA TYR A 41 0.87 -3.46 -0.04
C TYR A 41 1.12 -4.44 1.12
N LEU A 42 2.23 -4.30 1.85
CA LEU A 42 2.53 -5.15 3.00
C LEU A 42 1.48 -5.00 4.12
N ALA A 43 1.03 -3.78 4.41
CA ALA A 43 -0.05 -3.55 5.37
C ALA A 43 -1.36 -4.21 4.92
N LEU A 44 -1.70 -4.11 3.63
CA LEU A 44 -2.89 -4.73 3.05
C LEU A 44 -2.88 -6.26 3.18
N ILE A 45 -1.76 -6.91 2.81
CA ILE A 45 -1.69 -8.39 2.89
C ILE A 45 -1.70 -8.88 4.33
N MET A 46 -1.07 -8.15 5.26
CA MET A 46 -1.10 -8.52 6.69
C MET A 46 -2.50 -8.35 7.26
N ALA A 47 -3.20 -7.26 6.93
CA ALA A 47 -4.58 -7.08 7.37
C ALA A 47 -5.47 -8.23 6.86
N LYS A 48 -5.36 -8.59 5.58
CA LYS A 48 -6.12 -9.72 4.99
C LYS A 48 -5.77 -11.07 5.61
N ALA A 49 -4.48 -11.34 5.85
CA ALA A 49 -4.03 -12.62 6.41
C ALA A 49 -4.46 -12.84 7.86
N HIS A 50 -4.80 -11.76 8.58
CA HIS A 50 -5.20 -11.77 9.98
C HIS A 50 -6.68 -11.35 10.17
N ASP A 51 -7.47 -11.28 9.11
CA ASP A 51 -8.88 -10.86 9.13
C ASP A 51 -9.10 -9.50 9.84
N LEU A 52 -8.15 -8.57 9.69
CA LEU A 52 -8.24 -7.21 10.22
C LEU A 52 -8.84 -6.26 9.19
N SER A 53 -9.43 -5.17 9.67
CA SER A 53 -9.90 -4.08 8.81
C SER A 53 -8.75 -3.51 7.97
N VAL A 54 -8.97 -3.36 6.67
CA VAL A 54 -8.01 -2.69 5.78
C VAL A 54 -7.86 -1.23 6.21
N PRO A 55 -6.63 -0.71 6.35
CA PRO A 55 -6.41 0.70 6.69
C PRO A 55 -7.11 1.65 5.71
N ALA A 56 -7.91 2.58 6.22
CA ALA A 56 -8.76 3.46 5.41
C ALA A 56 -7.99 4.29 4.37
N TYR A 57 -6.73 4.63 4.64
CA TYR A 57 -5.89 5.38 3.68
C TYR A 57 -5.55 4.57 2.41
N LEU A 58 -5.71 3.25 2.42
CA LEU A 58 -5.49 2.38 1.26
C LEU A 58 -6.68 2.38 0.30
N ASP A 59 -7.91 2.47 0.82
CA ASP A 59 -9.13 2.55 0.01
C ASP A 59 -9.16 3.85 -0.81
N GLU A 60 -8.62 4.93 -0.26
CA GLU A 60 -8.53 6.23 -0.95
C GLU A 60 -7.48 6.22 -2.08
N GLN A 61 -6.35 5.54 -1.88
CA GLN A 61 -5.30 5.41 -2.90
C GLN A 61 -5.79 4.60 -4.12
N GLN A 62 -6.61 3.57 -3.90
CA GLN A 62 -7.20 2.80 -5.01
C GLN A 62 -8.18 3.62 -5.85
N LYS A 63 -8.89 4.57 -5.22
CA LYS A 63 -9.82 5.48 -5.93
C LYS A 63 -9.10 6.51 -6.79
N GLU A 64 -7.90 6.97 -6.39
CA GLU A 64 -7.10 7.91 -7.18
C GLU A 64 -6.42 7.25 -8.40
N VAL A 65 -6.18 5.94 -8.38
CA VAL A 65 -5.52 5.20 -9.48
C VAL A 65 -6.49 4.72 -10.56
N LEU A 66 -7.80 4.79 -10.33
CA LEU A 66 -8.82 4.57 -11.35
C LEU A 66 -9.27 5.91 -11.95
N PRO A 67 -8.62 6.43 -13.02
CA PRO A 67 -9.27 7.43 -13.84
C PRO A 67 -10.49 6.78 -14.49
N VAL A 68 -11.63 7.39 -14.22
CA VAL A 68 -12.93 7.21 -14.87
C VAL A 68 -12.77 6.72 -16.31
N ALA A 69 -13.21 5.49 -16.58
CA ALA A 69 -13.57 5.08 -17.91
C ALA A 69 -14.84 5.84 -18.32
N VAL A 70 -14.72 6.73 -19.29
CA VAL A 70 -15.79 7.17 -20.19
C VAL A 70 -15.27 7.04 -21.62
#